data_AF-A0A0D1ZSW6-F1
#
_entry.id   AF-A0A0D1ZSW6-F1
#
_cell.length_a   1.000
_cell.length_b   1.000
_cell.length_c   1.000
_cell.angle_alpha   90.00
_cell.angle_beta   90.00
_cell.angle_gamma   90.00
#
_symmetry.space_group_name_H-M   'P 1'
#
loop_
_entity.id
_entity.type
_entity.pdbx_description
1 polymer ?
#
loop_
_entity_poly.entity_id
_entity_poly.type
_entity_poly.pdbx_seq_one_letter_code
_entity_poly.pdbx_strand_id
1 'polypeptide(L)'
;MSFIPIPDPEDRIVKITAFCYKKPGISWEEFIKHWRTTHVEKFTRNPKAASRLIGYVQCHRDEEASRQMGPVPLADYDGYAEFYVKTIEDWIEIASEPQHLSETMPDMDYFCDPARMTLLITNYEPRFGAVPPLKK
;
A
#
# COMPACT_ATOMS: atom_id res chain seq x y z
N MET A 1 -19.32 -4.78 0.16
CA MET A 1 -17.98 -4.36 -0.30
C MET A 1 -17.90 -2.85 -0.08
N SER A 2 -17.42 -2.43 1.08
CA SER A 2 -17.21 -1.01 1.34
C SER A 2 -15.93 -0.60 0.63
N PHE A 3 -16.05 0.27 -0.36
CA PHE A 3 -14.97 1.19 -0.71
C PHE A 3 -14.47 1.79 0.60
N ILE A 4 -13.15 1.87 0.81
CA ILE A 4 -12.59 2.64 1.92
C ILE A 4 -13.29 4.00 1.85
N PRO A 5 -14.17 4.36 2.80
CA PRO A 5 -14.86 5.63 2.72
C PRO A 5 -13.76 6.67 2.69
N ILE A 6 -13.79 7.54 1.67
CA ILE A 6 -12.95 8.72 1.64
C ILE A 6 -13.24 9.43 2.98
N PRO A 7 -12.28 9.47 3.91
CA PRO A 7 -12.54 10.07 5.21
C PRO A 7 -12.93 11.53 5.07
N ASP A 8 -13.66 12.07 6.04
CA ASP A 8 -14.08 13.48 5.98
C ASP A 8 -12.83 14.38 5.90
N PRO A 9 -12.81 15.44 5.07
CA PRO A 9 -11.71 16.42 5.06
C PRO A 9 -11.36 17.01 6.43
N GLU A 10 -12.29 17.00 7.38
CA GLU A 10 -12.05 17.44 8.76
C GLU A 10 -11.36 16.37 9.63
N ASP A 11 -11.38 15.10 9.22
CA ASP A 11 -10.66 14.02 9.89
C ASP A 11 -9.18 14.10 9.54
N ARG A 12 -8.35 14.46 10.51
CA ARG A 12 -6.88 14.37 10.36
C ARG A 12 -6.47 12.92 10.23
N ILE A 13 -6.14 12.51 9.00
CA ILE A 13 -5.63 11.18 8.70
C ILE A 13 -4.24 11.29 8.12
N VAL A 14 -3.36 10.44 8.62
CA VAL A 14 -2.03 10.25 8.07
C VAL A 14 -2.07 9.08 7.10
N LYS A 15 -1.59 9.32 5.88
CA LYS A 15 -1.40 8.29 4.87
C LYS A 15 0.09 8.01 4.70
N ILE A 16 0.43 6.73 4.76
CA ILE A 16 1.76 6.21 4.43
C ILE A 16 1.66 5.56 3.07
N THR A 17 2.46 6.05 2.12
CA THR A 17 2.62 5.42 0.81
C THR A 17 3.97 4.73 0.75
N ALA A 18 3.98 3.42 0.56
CA ALA A 18 5.20 2.63 0.35
C ALA A 18 5.38 2.33 -1.13
N PHE A 19 6.44 2.86 -1.73
CA PHE A 19 6.77 2.57 -3.13
C PHE A 19 7.56 1.26 -3.22
N CYS A 20 7.02 0.31 -3.98
CA CYS A 20 7.51 -1.06 -4.04
C CYS A 20 8.16 -1.35 -5.39
N TYR A 21 9.28 -2.06 -5.35
CA TYR A 21 9.99 -2.55 -6.52
C TYR A 21 9.97 -4.07 -6.48
N LYS A 22 9.58 -4.71 -7.58
CA LYS A 22 9.60 -6.16 -7.68
C LYS A 22 11.04 -6.65 -7.55
N LYS A 23 11.23 -7.71 -6.77
CA LYS A 23 12.54 -8.35 -6.65
C LYS A 23 13.07 -8.81 -8.03
N PRO A 24 14.38 -8.62 -8.31
CA PRO A 24 15.01 -9.24 -9.46
C PRO A 24 14.93 -10.77 -9.40
N GLY A 25 14.65 -11.40 -10.54
CA GLY A 25 14.62 -12.87 -10.65
C GLY A 25 13.27 -13.55 -10.42
N ILE A 26 12.25 -12.83 -9.94
CA ILE A 26 10.86 -13.35 -9.88
C ILE A 26 9.99 -12.80 -11.01
N SER A 27 8.93 -13.54 -11.35
CA SER A 27 7.96 -13.11 -12.37
C SER A 27 7.03 -12.02 -11.86
N TRP A 28 6.40 -11.28 -12.79
CA TRP A 28 5.38 -10.28 -12.46
C TRP A 28 4.16 -10.89 -11.78
N GLU A 29 3.69 -12.04 -12.28
CA GLU A 29 2.56 -12.77 -11.72
C GLU A 29 2.86 -13.22 -10.28
N GLU A 30 4.06 -13.73 -10.03
CA GLU A 30 4.49 -14.15 -8.71
C GLU A 30 4.55 -12.98 -7.72
N PHE A 31 5.09 -11.83 -8.15
CA PHE A 31 5.10 -10.60 -7.36
C PHE A 31 3.70 -10.18 -6.92
N ILE A 32 2.78 -10.02 -7.87
CA ILE A 32 1.40 -9.62 -7.59
C ILE A 32 0.70 -10.66 -6.72
N LYS A 33 0.85 -11.95 -7.05
CA LYS A 33 0.20 -13.03 -6.33
C LYS A 33 0.65 -13.06 -4.88
N HIS A 34 1.96 -13.05 -4.62
CA HIS A 34 2.51 -13.08 -3.28
C HIS A 34 2.12 -11.84 -2.47
N TRP A 35 2.19 -10.65 -3.09
CA TRP A 35 1.81 -9.40 -2.42
C TRP A 35 0.33 -9.37 -2.04
N ARG A 36 -0.58 -9.78 -2.93
CA ARG A 36 -2.03 -9.72 -2.65
C ARG A 36 -2.54 -10.86 -1.76
N THR A 37 -1.80 -11.96 -1.62
CA THR A 37 -2.21 -13.09 -0.77
C THR A 37 -1.34 -13.21 0.48
N THR A 38 -0.11 -13.67 0.33
CA THR A 38 0.75 -14.13 1.44
C THR A 38 1.25 -12.96 2.27
N HIS A 39 1.71 -11.89 1.62
CA HIS A 39 2.18 -10.70 2.31
C HIS A 39 1.07 -10.02 3.11
N VAL A 40 -0.12 -9.89 2.51
CA VAL A 40 -1.30 -9.33 3.19
C VAL A 40 -1.71 -10.17 4.39
N GLU A 41 -1.76 -11.50 4.24
CA GLU A 41 -2.11 -12.38 5.36
C GLU A 41 -1.15 -12.20 6.54
N LYS A 42 0.14 -12.07 6.28
CA LYS A 42 1.14 -11.80 7.33
C LYS A 42 0.94 -10.43 7.97
N PHE A 43 0.69 -9.40 7.16
CA PHE A 43 0.46 -8.05 7.65
C PHE A 43 -0.83 -7.94 8.47
N THR A 44 -1.93 -8.60 8.07
CA THR A 44 -3.22 -8.52 8.77
C THR A 44 -3.25 -9.27 10.09
N ARG A 45 -2.29 -10.16 10.35
CA ARG A 45 -2.07 -10.76 11.68
C ARG A 45 -1.48 -9.79 12.70
N ASN A 46 -1.02 -8.62 12.27
CA ASN A 46 -0.53 -7.58 13.16
C ASN A 46 -1.68 -7.08 14.06
N PRO A 47 -1.62 -7.30 15.39
CA PRO A 47 -2.70 -6.91 16.29
C PRO A 47 -2.89 -5.39 16.38
N LYS A 48 -1.82 -4.61 16.15
CA LYS A 48 -1.90 -3.14 16.09
C LYS A 48 -2.59 -2.69 14.81
N ALA A 49 -2.31 -3.34 13.68
CA ALA A 49 -2.99 -3.04 12.43
C ALA A 49 -4.51 -3.23 12.56
N ALA A 50 -4.95 -4.32 13.20
CA ALA A 50 -6.38 -4.59 13.42
C ALA A 50 -7.12 -3.50 14.22
N SER A 51 -6.43 -2.74 15.08
CA SER A 51 -7.04 -1.71 15.93
C SER A 51 -6.80 -0.27 15.48
N ARG A 52 -5.75 -0.03 14.66
CA ARG A 52 -5.28 1.33 14.30
C ARG A 52 -5.33 1.63 12.81
N LEU A 53 -5.31 0.60 11.98
CA LEU A 53 -5.36 0.77 10.54
C LEU A 53 -6.79 1.06 10.09
N ILE A 54 -6.98 2.23 9.49
CA ILE A 54 -8.26 2.65 8.90
C ILE A 54 -8.47 1.93 7.56
N GLY A 55 -7.40 1.80 6.78
CA GLY A 55 -7.47 1.21 5.45
C GLY A 55 -6.11 0.82 4.90
N TYR A 56 -6.15 -0.10 3.94
CA TYR A 56 -5.00 -0.58 3.20
C TYR A 56 -5.36 -0.77 1.73
N VAL A 57 -4.52 -0.25 0.84
CA VAL A 57 -4.69 -0.38 -0.62
C VAL A 57 -3.39 -0.90 -1.21
N GLN A 58 -3.51 -1.79 -2.19
CA GLN A 58 -2.41 -2.13 -3.10
C GLN A 58 -2.71 -1.57 -4.48
N CYS A 59 -1.73 -0.88 -5.05
CA CYS A 59 -1.76 -0.39 -6.41
C CYS A 59 -0.58 -1.00 -7.16
N HIS A 60 -0.88 -1.92 -8.08
CA HIS A 60 0.13 -2.53 -8.95
C HIS A 60 0.24 -1.70 -10.23
N ARG A 61 1.46 -1.54 -10.76
CA ARG A 61 1.64 -0.89 -12.06
C ARG A 61 0.87 -1.65 -13.13
N ASP A 62 0.13 -0.93 -13.95
CA ASP A 62 -0.43 -1.45 -15.19
C ASP A 62 0.47 -1.01 -16.34
N GLU A 63 1.28 -1.92 -16.89
CA GLU A 63 2.18 -1.60 -18.00
C GLU A 63 1.45 -1.26 -19.29
N GLU A 64 0.29 -1.86 -19.55
CA GLU A 64 -0.46 -1.63 -20.78
C GLU A 64 -1.06 -0.23 -20.75
N ALA A 65 -1.77 0.12 -19.68
CA ALA A 65 -2.32 1.45 -19.49
C ALA A 65 -1.21 2.52 -19.44
N SER A 66 -0.09 2.21 -18.80
CA SER A 66 1.10 3.08 -18.77
C SER A 66 1.61 3.42 -20.18
N ARG A 67 1.70 2.44 -21.09
CA ARG A 67 2.16 2.67 -22.47
C ARG A 67 1.20 3.56 -23.28
N GLN A 68 -0.08 3.59 -22.91
CA GLN A 68 -1.09 4.43 -23.59
C GLN A 68 -0.97 5.92 -23.25
N MET A 69 -0.28 6.28 -22.15
CA MET A 69 -0.13 7.67 -21.70
C MET A 69 0.77 8.55 -22.58
N GLY A 70 1.47 7.97 -23.56
CA GLY A 70 2.35 8.72 -24.47
C GLY A 70 3.64 9.19 -23.80
N PRO A 71 4.16 10.40 -24.08
CA PRO A 71 5.50 10.83 -23.68
C PRO A 71 5.61 11.30 -22.21
N VAL A 72 4.59 11.07 -21.38
CA VAL A 72 4.61 11.46 -19.97
C VAL A 72 5.64 10.60 -19.22
N PRO A 73 6.59 11.19 -18.48
CA PRO A 73 7.51 10.43 -17.65
C PRO A 73 6.74 9.64 -16.59
N LEU A 74 6.95 8.32 -16.56
CA LEU A 74 6.33 7.44 -15.58
C LEU A 74 7.32 7.10 -14.47
N ALA A 75 6.80 6.97 -13.26
CA ALA A 75 7.60 6.55 -12.12
C ALA A 75 8.08 5.11 -12.30
N ASP A 76 9.27 4.81 -11.78
CA ASP A 76 9.98 3.56 -12.02
C ASP A 76 9.62 2.43 -11.03
N TYR A 77 8.77 2.69 -10.03
CA TYR A 77 8.26 1.66 -9.11
C TYR A 77 7.21 0.74 -9.73
N ASP A 78 7.23 -0.52 -9.31
CA ASP A 78 6.34 -1.59 -9.80
C ASP A 78 4.98 -1.59 -9.10
N GLY A 79 4.85 -0.86 -8.01
CA GLY A 79 3.57 -0.59 -7.37
C GLY A 79 3.75 0.26 -6.12
N TYR A 80 2.66 0.53 -5.44
CA TYR A 80 2.71 1.13 -4.12
C TYR A 80 1.60 0.58 -3.22
N ALA A 81 1.86 0.57 -1.93
CA ALA A 81 0.85 0.34 -0.90
C ALA A 81 0.47 1.68 -0.26
N GLU A 82 -0.80 1.82 0.11
CA GLU A 82 -1.27 2.93 0.94
C GLU A 82 -1.80 2.39 2.27
N PHE A 83 -1.39 3.01 3.36
CA PHE A 83 -1.87 2.72 4.70
C PHE A 83 -2.46 4.00 5.29
N TYR A 84 -3.65 3.88 5.87
CA TYR A 84 -4.38 5.01 6.45
C TYR A 84 -4.49 4.81 7.95
N VAL A 85 -4.06 5.81 8.73
CA VAL A 85 -4.11 5.81 10.20
C VAL A 85 -4.53 7.19 10.72
N LYS A 86 -4.92 7.30 12.00
CA LYS A 86 -5.32 8.60 12.55
C LYS A 86 -4.11 9.50 12.79
N THR A 87 -3.04 8.95 13.35
CA THR A 87 -1.81 9.71 13.65
C THR A 87 -0.55 8.97 13.21
N ILE A 88 0.59 9.67 13.16
CA ILE A 88 1.86 9.02 12.83
C ILE A 88 2.29 8.03 13.93
N GLU A 89 1.92 8.27 15.19
CA GLU A 89 2.17 7.38 16.31
C GLU A 89 1.45 6.04 16.14
N ASP A 90 0.21 6.05 15.62
CA ASP A 90 -0.51 4.82 15.28
C ASP A 90 0.27 3.98 14.27
N TRP A 91 0.85 4.62 13.24
CA TRP A 91 1.70 3.92 12.27
C TRP A 91 2.99 3.40 12.90
N ILE A 92 3.65 4.18 13.75
CA ILE A 92 4.86 3.75 14.45
C ILE A 92 4.58 2.50 15.29
N GLU A 93 3.45 2.46 16.00
CA GLU A 93 3.02 1.27 16.75
C GLU A 93 2.80 0.05 15.84
N ILE A 94 2.17 0.23 14.67
CA ILE A 94 1.99 -0.84 13.69
C ILE A 94 3.35 -1.35 13.18
N ALA A 95 4.22 -0.43 12.77
CA ALA A 95 5.51 -0.72 12.15
C ALA A 95 6.55 -1.29 13.13
N SER A 96 6.41 -1.02 14.43
CA SER A 96 7.29 -1.54 15.47
C SER A 96 6.77 -2.81 16.17
N GLU A 97 5.58 -3.29 15.78
CA GLU A 97 4.98 -4.48 16.39
C GLU A 97 5.88 -5.71 16.19
N PRO A 98 6.18 -6.50 17.24
CA PRO A 98 7.10 -7.63 17.14
C PRO A 98 6.73 -8.64 16.04
N GLN A 99 5.44 -8.94 15.87
CA GLN A 99 4.96 -9.83 14.79
C GLN A 99 5.26 -9.26 13.40
N HIS A 100 5.13 -7.94 13.21
CA HIS A 100 5.44 -7.30 11.94
C HIS A 100 6.93 -7.41 11.62
N LEU A 101 7.79 -7.11 12.61
CA LEU A 101 9.24 -7.16 12.46
C LEU A 101 9.77 -8.58 12.23
N SER A 102 9.15 -9.60 12.83
CA SER A 102 9.60 -10.99 12.70
C SER A 102 9.03 -11.73 11.50
N GLU A 103 7.84 -11.39 11.02
CA GLU A 103 7.16 -12.15 9.95
C GLU A 103 6.96 -11.34 8.66
N THR A 104 6.49 -10.10 8.78
CA THR A 104 6.08 -9.30 7.61
C THR A 104 7.28 -8.63 6.95
N MET A 105 8.18 -8.04 7.73
CA MET A 105 9.38 -7.38 7.20
C MET A 105 10.29 -8.38 6.47
N PRO A 106 10.62 -9.56 7.02
CA PRO A 106 11.45 -10.55 6.30
C PRO A 106 10.75 -11.13 5.06
N ASP A 107 9.41 -11.10 5.00
CA ASP A 107 8.68 -11.54 3.81
C ASP A 107 8.93 -10.63 2.60
N MET A 108 9.22 -9.35 2.83
CA MET A 108 9.55 -8.39 1.77
C MET A 108 10.76 -8.84 0.94
N ASP A 109 11.74 -9.51 1.56
CA ASP A 109 12.92 -10.04 0.87
C ASP A 109 12.57 -11.13 -0.16
N TYR A 110 11.37 -11.73 -0.10
CA TYR A 110 10.97 -12.75 -1.06
C TYR A 110 10.51 -12.15 -2.39
N PHE A 111 9.67 -11.11 -2.34
CA PHE A 111 8.97 -10.58 -3.52
C PHE A 111 9.33 -9.14 -3.89
N CYS A 112 9.83 -8.35 -2.95
CA CYS A 112 10.17 -6.96 -3.14
C CYS A 112 11.69 -6.74 -3.11
N ASP A 113 12.15 -5.59 -3.59
CA ASP A 113 13.51 -5.07 -3.37
C ASP A 113 13.47 -4.00 -2.26
N PRO A 114 13.61 -4.40 -0.98
CA PRO A 114 13.47 -3.49 0.14
C PRO A 114 14.55 -2.41 0.19
N ALA A 115 15.71 -2.62 -0.44
CA ALA A 115 16.79 -1.62 -0.48
C ALA A 115 16.42 -0.39 -1.32
N ARG A 116 15.50 -0.55 -2.28
CA ARG A 116 14.99 0.53 -3.13
C ARG A 116 13.68 1.13 -2.62
N MET A 117 13.02 0.47 -1.67
CA MET A 117 11.74 0.94 -1.16
C MET A 117 11.89 2.26 -0.44
N THR A 118 10.89 3.12 -0.62
CA THR A 118 10.80 4.41 0.06
C THR A 118 9.39 4.62 0.60
N LEU A 119 9.29 5.39 1.68
CA LEU A 119 8.02 5.79 2.27
C LEU A 119 7.79 7.29 2.04
N LEU A 120 6.56 7.65 1.72
CA LEU A 120 6.07 9.02 1.74
C LEU A 120 4.95 9.12 2.78
N ILE A 121 5.11 10.05 3.73
CA ILE A 121 4.13 10.33 4.79
C ILE A 121 3.38 11.60 4.39
N THR A 122 2.05 11.54 4.35
CA THR A 122 1.18 12.64 3.91
C THR A 122 -0.01 12.82 4.84
N ASN A 123 -0.55 14.03 4.90
CA ASN A 123 -1.90 14.25 5.41
C ASN A 123 -2.89 13.92 4.29
N TYR A 124 -3.91 13.13 4.59
CA TYR A 124 -4.94 12.79 3.64
C TYR A 124 -6.01 13.88 3.61
N GLU A 125 -6.06 14.65 2.54
CA GLU A 125 -7.00 15.77 2.36
C GLU A 125 -7.83 15.56 1.07
N PRO A 126 -8.97 14.86 1.14
CA PRO A 126 -9.80 14.67 -0.04
C PRO A 126 -10.44 15.99 -0.45
N ARG A 127 -10.33 16.33 -1.74
CA ARG A 127 -10.89 17.59 -2.30
C ARG A 127 -12.14 17.38 -3.15
N PHE A 128 -12.19 16.27 -3.91
CA PHE A 128 -13.31 15.94 -4.80
C PHE A 128 -13.42 14.41 -4.94
N GLY A 129 -14.64 13.88 -5.09
CA GLY A 129 -14.86 12.47 -5.43
C GLY A 129 -16.25 11.95 -5.06
N ALA A 130 -17.03 11.57 -6.07
CA ALA A 130 -18.07 10.56 -5.93
C ALA A 130 -17.63 9.39 -6.81
N VAL A 131 -17.52 8.18 -6.26
CA VAL A 131 -17.32 6.99 -7.10
C VAL A 131 -18.60 6.83 -7.93
N PRO A 132 -18.59 7.03 -9.25
CA PRO A 132 -19.78 6.77 -10.05
C PRO A 132 -20.16 5.30 -9.86
N PRO A 133 -21.45 4.95 -9.79
CA PRO A 133 -21.83 3.55 -9.65
C PRO A 133 -21.18 2.74 -10.78
N LEU A 134 -20.37 1.75 -10.41
CA LEU A 134 -19.83 0.79 -11.36
C LEU A 134 -21.04 0.15 -12.03
N LYS A 135 -21.20 0.36 -13.35
CA LYS A 135 -22.27 -0.28 -14.12
C LYS A 135 -22.13 -1.79 -13.90
N LYS A 136 -23.21 -2.42 -13.45
CA LYS A 136 -23.31 -3.88 -13.31
C LYS A 136 -23.11 -4.57 -14.64
#